data_AF-A0A9N9H9P6-F1
#
_entry.id   AF-A0A9N9H9P6-F1
#
_cell.length_a   1.000
_cell.length_b   1.000
_cell.length_c   1.000
_cell.angle_alpha   90.00
_cell.angle_beta   90.00
_cell.angle_gamma   90.00
#
_symmetry.space_group_name_H-M   'P 1'
#
loop_
_entity.id
_entity.type
_entity.pdbx_description
1 polymer ?
#
loop_
_entity_poly.entity_id
_entity_poly.type
_entity_poly.pdbx_seq_one_letter_code
_entity_poly.pdbx_strand_id
1 'polypeptide(L)'
;MSWNDKVRMLVNRMGNRWAISPNSDIFPPGQQIHKECLKNLENIIYNLNGIYTNELLEETQKKQEELARIAREKQEKRQREYDEIKRKEGKAIAEAEYSKKKAEDDEIARIENEKQLKILENKLSELQKKLDDTSSSSGGCFWLETRVKLETGRIIRMSELQVGDRVLSNIRNGIEEFSDVYLIAHIGKLDYEEKFTKISFTKPNGYKGLF
;
A
#
# COMPACT_ATOMS: atom_id res chain seq x y z
N MET A 1 -71.39 -2.93 19.67
CA MET A 1 -70.24 -3.80 19.37
C MET A 1 -70.18 -4.03 17.87
N SER A 2 -69.21 -3.46 17.15
CA SER A 2 -69.01 -3.78 15.73
C SER A 2 -68.17 -5.05 15.61
N TRP A 3 -68.64 -6.01 14.82
CA TRP A 3 -67.86 -7.20 14.49
C TRP A 3 -66.69 -6.83 13.58
N ASN A 4 -65.49 -7.37 13.89
CA ASN A 4 -64.29 -7.26 13.06
C ASN A 4 -64.59 -7.72 11.62
N ASP A 5 -64.24 -6.92 10.61
CA ASP A 5 -64.55 -7.18 9.20
C ASP A 5 -64.01 -8.53 8.70
N LYS A 6 -62.86 -8.98 9.25
CA LYS A 6 -62.31 -10.31 8.95
C LYS A 6 -63.24 -11.44 9.41
N VAL A 7 -63.85 -11.29 10.59
CA VAL A 7 -64.77 -12.27 11.16
C VAL A 7 -66.08 -12.28 10.37
N ARG A 8 -66.55 -11.10 9.96
CA ARG A 8 -67.74 -10.95 9.11
C ARG A 8 -67.55 -11.60 7.74
N MET A 9 -66.41 -11.38 7.09
CA MET A 9 -66.06 -12.03 5.83
C MET A 9 -66.01 -13.55 5.97
N LEU A 10 -65.39 -14.05 7.05
CA LEU A 10 -65.33 -15.49 7.33
C LEU A 10 -66.73 -16.09 7.48
N VAL A 11 -67.58 -15.50 8.33
CA VAL A 11 -68.94 -15.97 8.57
C VAL A 11 -69.78 -15.97 7.28
N ASN A 12 -69.69 -14.90 6.49
CA ASN A 12 -70.40 -14.82 5.21
C ASN A 12 -69.91 -15.87 4.22
N ARG A 13 -68.59 -16.10 4.14
CA ARG A 13 -68.00 -17.15 3.30
C ARG A 13 -68.45 -18.56 3.70
N MET A 14 -68.69 -18.79 4.99
CA MET A 14 -69.12 -20.09 5.51
C MET A 14 -70.60 -20.39 5.22
N GLY A 15 -71.40 -19.41 4.76
CA GLY A 15 -72.76 -19.64 4.26
C GLY A 15 -73.72 -20.18 5.31
N ASN A 16 -73.82 -19.49 6.46
CA ASN A 16 -74.67 -19.87 7.61
C ASN A 16 -74.33 -21.22 8.29
N ARG A 17 -73.17 -21.83 7.98
CA ARG A 17 -72.67 -23.06 8.64
C ARG A 17 -71.82 -22.76 9.86
N TRP A 18 -72.34 -21.97 10.78
CA TRP A 18 -71.68 -21.63 12.04
C TRP A 18 -72.70 -21.56 13.16
N ALA A 19 -72.27 -21.88 14.37
CA ALA A 19 -73.03 -21.64 15.58
C ALA A 19 -72.07 -21.18 16.68
N ILE A 20 -72.57 -20.39 17.62
CA ILE A 20 -71.82 -19.98 18.80
C ILE A 20 -72.35 -20.80 19.97
N SER A 21 -71.46 -21.52 20.64
CA SER A 21 -71.80 -22.22 21.87
C SER A 21 -72.09 -21.19 22.98
N PRO A 22 -73.22 -21.30 23.70
CA PRO A 22 -73.53 -20.40 24.80
C PRO A 22 -72.55 -20.63 25.95
N ASN A 23 -72.17 -19.55 26.65
CA ASN A 23 -71.33 -19.65 27.85
C ASN A 23 -72.04 -20.49 28.92
N SER A 24 -71.44 -21.62 29.30
CA SER A 24 -72.03 -22.59 30.24
C SER A 24 -72.15 -22.08 31.67
N ASP A 25 -71.37 -21.06 32.05
CA ASP A 25 -71.48 -20.40 33.37
C ASP A 25 -72.75 -19.54 33.47
N ILE A 26 -73.24 -19.03 32.33
CA ILE A 26 -74.41 -18.15 32.24
C ILE A 26 -75.65 -18.94 31.82
N PHE A 27 -75.48 -19.90 30.92
CA PHE A 27 -76.53 -20.76 30.37
C PHE A 27 -76.19 -22.24 30.62
N PRO A 28 -76.48 -22.75 31.83
CA PRO A 28 -76.16 -24.13 32.18
C PRO A 28 -76.87 -25.16 31.28
N PRO A 29 -76.29 -26.37 31.15
CA PRO A 29 -76.86 -27.45 30.36
C PRO A 29 -78.33 -27.73 30.72
N GLY A 30 -79.19 -27.84 29.70
CA GLY A 30 -80.62 -28.13 29.87
C GLY A 30 -81.55 -26.91 29.74
N GLN A 31 -81.02 -25.69 29.79
CA GLN A 31 -81.78 -24.50 29.41
C GLN A 31 -82.14 -24.50 27.90
N GLN A 32 -83.24 -23.82 27.57
CA GLN A 32 -83.77 -23.74 26.22
C GLN A 32 -82.73 -23.23 25.20
N ILE A 33 -81.94 -22.22 25.58
CA ILE A 33 -80.89 -21.63 24.73
C ILE A 33 -79.82 -22.67 24.33
N HIS A 34 -79.43 -23.55 25.26
CA HIS A 34 -78.47 -24.62 24.97
C HIS A 34 -79.07 -25.68 24.04
N LYS A 35 -80.35 -26.03 24.24
CA LYS A 35 -81.07 -26.99 23.39
C LYS A 35 -81.26 -26.46 21.97
N GLU A 36 -81.59 -25.18 21.81
CA GLU A 36 -81.72 -24.53 20.51
C GLU A 36 -80.39 -24.45 19.77
N CYS A 37 -79.29 -24.15 20.48
CA CYS A 37 -77.94 -24.17 19.90
C CYS A 37 -77.57 -25.56 19.37
N LEU A 38 -77.82 -26.62 20.15
CA LEU A 38 -77.58 -28.00 19.73
C LEU A 38 -78.44 -28.38 18.52
N LYS A 39 -79.74 -28.06 18.53
CA LYS A 39 -80.64 -28.33 17.41
C LYS A 39 -80.20 -27.61 16.13
N ASN A 40 -79.71 -26.38 16.24
CA ASN A 40 -79.16 -25.63 15.12
C ASN A 40 -77.87 -26.27 14.59
N LEU A 41 -76.97 -26.72 15.47
CA LEU A 41 -75.76 -27.45 15.10
C LEU A 41 -76.08 -28.78 14.40
N GLU A 42 -77.01 -29.56 14.93
CA GLU A 42 -77.49 -30.79 14.31
C GLU A 42 -78.05 -30.53 12.91
N ASN A 43 -78.87 -29.48 12.76
CA ASN A 43 -79.43 -29.11 11.47
C ASN A 43 -78.34 -28.65 10.48
N ILE A 44 -77.31 -27.93 10.95
CA ILE A 44 -76.15 -27.59 10.11
C ILE A 44 -75.46 -28.86 9.63
N ILE A 45 -75.15 -29.80 10.54
CA ILE A 45 -74.45 -31.06 10.22
C ILE A 45 -75.27 -31.90 9.23
N TYR A 46 -76.58 -32.03 9.46
CA TYR A 46 -77.47 -32.82 8.60
C TYR A 46 -77.59 -32.26 7.17
N ASN A 47 -77.57 -30.93 7.04
CA ASN A 47 -77.65 -30.24 5.75
C ASN A 47 -76.28 -29.93 5.11
N LEU A 48 -75.19 -30.47 5.66
CA LEU A 48 -73.87 -30.35 5.01
C LEU A 48 -73.89 -31.11 3.68
N ASN A 49 -74.06 -30.37 2.58
CA ASN A 49 -73.87 -30.90 1.24
C ASN A 49 -72.37 -31.06 0.98
N GLY A 50 -71.87 -32.28 1.16
CA GLY A 50 -70.49 -32.67 0.92
C GLY A 50 -70.01 -33.68 1.96
N ILE A 51 -69.46 -34.80 1.51
CA ILE A 51 -68.89 -35.80 2.40
C ILE A 51 -67.56 -35.24 2.90
N TYR A 52 -67.52 -34.79 4.15
CA TYR A 52 -66.26 -34.48 4.81
C TYR A 52 -65.56 -35.81 5.13
N THR A 53 -64.85 -36.35 4.15
CA THR A 53 -64.08 -37.57 4.32
C THR A 53 -62.76 -37.26 5.02
N ASN A 54 -62.27 -38.21 5.81
CA ASN A 54 -60.92 -38.13 6.39
C ASN A 54 -59.86 -37.95 5.27
N GLU A 55 -60.09 -38.55 4.11
CA GLU A 55 -59.24 -38.38 2.92
C GLU A 55 -59.13 -36.92 2.45
N LEU A 56 -60.25 -36.18 2.37
CA LEU A 56 -60.25 -34.77 1.96
C LEU A 56 -59.52 -33.87 2.98
N LEU A 57 -59.64 -34.20 4.27
CA LEU A 57 -58.89 -33.53 5.33
C LEU A 57 -57.38 -33.77 5.19
N GLU A 58 -56.98 -35.03 5.01
CA GLU A 58 -55.58 -35.41 4.84
C GLU A 58 -54.96 -34.75 3.61
N GLU A 59 -55.66 -34.71 2.47
CA GLU A 59 -55.18 -34.02 1.27
C GLU A 59 -54.97 -32.52 1.49
N THR A 60 -55.91 -31.88 2.21
CA THR A 60 -55.83 -30.45 2.50
C THR A 60 -54.66 -30.14 3.42
N GLN A 61 -54.44 -30.97 4.45
CA GLN A 61 -53.29 -30.87 5.35
C GLN A 61 -51.98 -31.03 4.59
N LYS A 62 -51.84 -32.08 3.75
CA LYS A 62 -50.64 -32.30 2.92
C LYS A 62 -50.35 -31.12 2.00
N LYS A 63 -51.37 -30.56 1.34
CA LYS A 63 -51.21 -29.36 0.49
C LYS A 63 -50.75 -28.16 1.31
N GLN A 64 -51.29 -27.96 2.50
CA GLN A 64 -50.91 -26.85 3.37
C GLN A 64 -49.46 -26.99 3.87
N GLU A 65 -49.07 -28.19 4.28
CA GLU A 65 -47.70 -28.51 4.69
C GLU A 65 -46.71 -28.31 3.54
N GLU A 66 -47.07 -28.74 2.34
CA GLU A 66 -46.23 -28.58 1.14
C GLU A 66 -46.05 -27.10 0.78
N LEU A 67 -47.13 -26.32 0.78
CA LEU A 67 -47.05 -24.88 0.56
C LEU A 67 -46.22 -24.18 1.64
N ALA A 68 -46.34 -24.60 2.89
CA ALA A 68 -45.53 -24.08 3.99
C ALA A 68 -44.05 -24.46 3.84
N ARG A 69 -43.74 -25.68 3.36
CA ARG A 69 -42.39 -26.13 3.04
C ARG A 69 -41.77 -25.27 1.93
N ILE A 70 -42.46 -25.12 0.80
CA ILE A 70 -42.02 -24.29 -0.33
C ILE A 70 -41.78 -22.83 0.11
N ALA A 71 -42.67 -22.29 0.95
CA ALA A 71 -42.52 -20.93 1.47
C ALA A 71 -41.27 -20.78 2.35
N ARG A 72 -41.00 -21.76 3.23
CA ARG A 72 -39.79 -21.79 4.08
C ARG A 72 -38.51 -21.90 3.25
N GLU A 73 -38.46 -22.83 2.30
CA GLU A 73 -37.30 -22.99 1.41
C GLU A 73 -37.01 -21.72 0.61
N LYS A 74 -38.05 -21.06 0.09
CA LYS A 74 -37.90 -19.78 -0.62
C LYS A 74 -37.39 -18.66 0.29
N GLN A 75 -37.83 -18.63 1.54
CA GLN A 75 -37.34 -17.67 2.53
C GLN A 75 -35.87 -17.93 2.89
N GLU A 76 -35.50 -19.18 3.16
CA GLU A 76 -34.12 -19.55 3.44
C GLU A 76 -33.19 -19.24 2.27
N LYS A 77 -33.62 -19.54 1.03
CA LYS A 77 -32.83 -19.23 -0.15
C LYS A 77 -32.56 -17.72 -0.27
N ARG A 78 -33.58 -16.88 -0.09
CA ARG A 78 -33.41 -15.42 -0.08
C ARG A 78 -32.47 -14.95 1.02
N GLN A 79 -32.57 -15.55 2.21
CA GLN A 79 -31.69 -15.21 3.33
C GLN A 79 -30.23 -15.55 3.01
N ARG A 80 -29.97 -16.76 2.49
CA ARG A 80 -28.61 -17.19 2.09
C ARG A 80 -28.02 -16.30 1.00
N GLU A 81 -28.82 -15.94 0.00
CA GLU A 81 -28.39 -15.01 -1.07
C GLU A 81 -28.02 -13.63 -0.51
N TYR A 82 -28.84 -13.09 0.39
CA TYR A 82 -28.57 -11.81 1.07
C TYR A 82 -27.28 -11.87 1.90
N ASP A 83 -27.12 -12.91 2.71
CA ASP A 83 -25.94 -13.06 3.58
C ASP A 83 -24.65 -13.21 2.74
N GLU A 84 -24.71 -13.93 1.62
CA GLU A 84 -23.58 -14.08 0.71
C GLU A 84 -23.21 -12.78 -0.01
N ILE A 85 -24.20 -11.99 -0.43
CA ILE A 85 -23.97 -10.64 -1.00
C ILE A 85 -23.27 -9.76 0.04
N LYS A 86 -23.81 -9.70 1.26
CA LYS A 86 -23.26 -8.90 2.35
C LYS A 86 -21.82 -9.33 2.70
N ARG A 87 -21.55 -10.64 2.69
CA ARG A 87 -20.20 -11.19 2.91
C ARG A 87 -19.22 -10.76 1.80
N LYS A 88 -19.63 -10.81 0.53
CA LYS A 88 -18.81 -10.37 -0.60
C LYS A 88 -18.55 -8.86 -0.57
N GLU A 89 -19.58 -8.06 -0.31
CA GLU A 89 -19.45 -6.61 -0.16
C GLU A 89 -18.49 -6.25 0.98
N GLY A 90 -18.67 -6.86 2.16
CA GLY A 90 -17.78 -6.66 3.29
C GLY A 90 -16.32 -7.03 2.98
N LYS A 91 -16.10 -8.13 2.25
CA LYS A 91 -14.76 -8.52 1.79
C LYS A 91 -14.16 -7.48 0.83
N ALA A 92 -14.94 -7.03 -0.15
CA ALA A 92 -14.48 -6.04 -1.14
C ALA A 92 -14.14 -4.70 -0.50
N ILE A 93 -14.94 -4.25 0.48
CA ILE A 93 -14.68 -3.03 1.25
C ILE A 93 -13.37 -3.17 2.04
N ALA A 94 -13.20 -4.26 2.79
CA ALA A 94 -12.00 -4.51 3.58
C ALA A 94 -10.73 -4.59 2.71
N GLU A 95 -10.82 -5.22 1.53
CA GLU A 95 -9.71 -5.33 0.58
C GLU A 95 -9.35 -3.97 -0.03
N ALA A 96 -10.34 -3.14 -0.37
CA ALA A 96 -10.12 -1.78 -0.85
C ALA A 96 -9.48 -0.89 0.23
N GLU A 97 -9.96 -0.96 1.47
CA GLU A 97 -9.38 -0.21 2.60
C GLU A 97 -7.94 -0.62 2.87
N TYR A 98 -7.65 -1.93 2.88
CA TYR A 98 -6.29 -2.45 3.04
C TYR A 98 -5.37 -1.95 1.93
N SER A 99 -5.81 -2.04 0.67
CA SER A 99 -5.03 -1.59 -0.49
C SER A 99 -4.72 -0.10 -0.43
N LYS A 100 -5.71 0.72 -0.06
CA LYS A 100 -5.54 2.16 0.12
C LYS A 100 -4.50 2.47 1.22
N LYS A 101 -4.64 1.84 2.38
CA LYS A 101 -3.72 2.04 3.50
C LYS A 101 -2.28 1.64 3.14
N LYS A 102 -2.13 0.50 2.46
CA LYS A 102 -0.83 0.05 1.96
C LYS A 102 -0.21 1.06 1.00
N ALA A 103 -0.98 1.62 0.07
CA ALA A 103 -0.49 2.64 -0.85
C ALA A 103 -0.08 3.94 -0.14
N GLU A 104 -0.81 4.35 0.90
CA GLU A 104 -0.45 5.49 1.75
C GLU A 104 0.87 5.24 2.49
N ASP A 105 1.03 4.06 3.09
CA ASP A 105 2.26 3.66 3.80
C ASP A 105 3.46 3.59 2.83
N ASP A 106 3.28 3.02 1.64
CA ASP A 106 4.31 2.93 0.59
C ASP A 106 4.74 4.33 0.10
N GLU A 107 3.80 5.27 -0.05
CA GLU A 107 4.10 6.66 -0.44
C GLU A 107 4.87 7.40 0.65
N ILE A 108 4.49 7.22 1.92
CA ILE A 108 5.22 7.79 3.06
C ILE A 108 6.66 7.25 3.07
N ALA A 109 6.84 5.95 2.88
CA ALA A 109 8.16 5.33 2.79
C ALA A 109 8.97 5.89 1.61
N ARG A 110 8.35 6.12 0.45
CA ARG A 110 9.01 6.72 -0.72
C ARG A 110 9.49 8.14 -0.42
N ILE A 111 8.65 8.97 0.18
CA ILE A 111 8.99 10.35 0.56
C ILE A 111 10.15 10.36 1.55
N GLU A 112 10.16 9.46 2.53
CA GLU A 112 11.24 9.37 3.51
C GLU A 112 12.56 8.92 2.86
N ASN A 113 12.51 7.92 1.99
CA ASN A 113 13.68 7.48 1.23
C ASN A 113 14.24 8.60 0.34
N GLU A 114 13.38 9.39 -0.30
CA GLU A 114 13.80 10.53 -1.14
C GLU A 114 14.48 11.63 -0.30
N LYS A 115 13.97 11.93 0.90
CA LYS A 115 14.64 12.84 1.84
C LYS A 115 16.02 12.32 2.24
N GLN A 116 16.13 11.03 2.56
CA GLN A 116 17.40 10.41 2.93
C GLN A 116 18.41 10.43 1.78
N LEU A 117 17.97 10.15 0.55
CA LEU A 117 18.79 10.27 -0.65
C LEU A 117 19.33 11.69 -0.81
N LYS A 118 18.48 12.70 -0.68
CA LYS A 118 18.88 14.11 -0.78
C LYS A 118 19.89 14.52 0.29
N ILE A 119 19.74 14.00 1.51
CA ILE A 119 20.73 14.21 2.58
C ILE A 119 22.07 13.55 2.21
N LEU A 120 22.04 12.34 1.65
CA LEU A 120 23.24 11.63 1.20
C LEU A 120 23.94 12.37 0.06
N GLU A 121 23.20 12.84 -0.93
CA GLU A 121 23.72 13.63 -2.06
C GLU A 121 24.43 14.90 -1.57
N ASN A 122 23.83 15.62 -0.62
CA ASN A 122 24.46 16.80 -0.03
C ASN A 122 25.78 16.45 0.68
N LYS A 123 25.80 15.36 1.46
CA LYS A 123 27.03 14.88 2.12
C LYS A 123 28.12 14.48 1.12
N LEU A 124 27.74 13.81 0.03
CA LEU A 124 28.68 13.46 -1.05
C LEU A 124 29.25 14.71 -1.70
N SER A 125 28.41 15.72 -1.98
CA SER A 125 28.86 17.01 -2.52
C SER A 125 29.83 17.74 -1.58
N GLU A 126 29.58 17.74 -0.28
CA GLU A 126 30.50 18.30 0.73
C GLU A 126 31.82 17.55 0.79
N LEU A 127 31.80 16.21 0.73
CA LEU A 127 33.01 15.40 0.70
C LEU A 127 33.81 15.65 -0.58
N GLN A 128 33.15 15.78 -1.72
CA GLN A 128 33.78 16.11 -3.00
C GLN A 128 34.50 17.46 -2.93
N LYS A 129 33.84 18.50 -2.40
CA LYS A 129 34.47 19.82 -2.21
C LYS A 129 35.69 19.74 -1.29
N LYS A 130 35.60 19.01 -0.18
CA LYS A 130 36.75 18.79 0.73
C LYS A 130 37.90 18.08 0.02
N LEU A 131 37.61 17.11 -0.85
CA LEU A 131 38.62 16.44 -1.65
C LEU A 131 39.29 17.40 -2.64
N ASP A 132 38.50 18.21 -3.35
CA ASP A 132 38.98 19.19 -4.32
C ASP A 132 39.82 20.30 -3.63
N ASP A 133 39.40 20.78 -2.46
CA ASP A 133 40.14 21.75 -1.65
C ASP A 133 41.47 21.17 -1.14
N THR A 134 41.49 19.88 -0.78
CA THR A 134 42.71 19.17 -0.38
C THR A 134 43.66 18.99 -1.58
N SER A 135 43.11 18.75 -2.77
CA SER A 135 43.89 18.64 -4.02
C SER A 135 44.42 19.99 -4.53
N SER A 136 43.79 21.11 -4.15
CA SER A 136 44.25 22.46 -4.51
C SER A 136 45.41 22.95 -3.64
N SER A 137 45.66 22.29 -2.49
CA SER A 137 46.82 22.52 -1.63
C SER A 137 47.97 21.54 -1.92
N SER A 138 47.77 20.49 -2.72
CA SER A 138 48.88 19.64 -3.13
C SER A 138 49.64 20.33 -4.26
N GLY A 139 50.73 21.02 -3.93
CA GLY A 139 51.73 21.38 -4.91
C GLY A 139 52.09 20.13 -5.71
N GLY A 140 51.69 20.10 -6.98
CA GLY A 140 51.87 18.94 -7.85
C GLY A 140 53.34 18.54 -7.93
N CYS A 141 53.59 17.23 -8.04
CA CYS A 141 54.93 16.73 -8.28
C CYS A 141 55.41 17.12 -9.68
N PHE A 142 56.72 17.29 -9.85
CA PHE A 142 57.31 17.50 -11.17
C PHE A 142 57.31 16.20 -11.98
N TRP A 143 57.15 16.32 -13.30
CA TRP A 143 57.20 15.18 -14.20
C TRP A 143 58.62 14.60 -14.28
N LEU A 144 58.75 13.30 -14.52
CA LEU A 144 60.06 12.61 -14.55
C LEU A 144 61.00 13.11 -15.66
N GLU A 145 60.46 13.68 -16.73
CA GLU A 145 61.22 14.26 -17.84
C GLU A 145 61.53 15.76 -17.64
N THR A 146 61.06 16.37 -16.54
CA THR A 146 61.37 17.77 -16.21
C THR A 146 62.88 17.95 -16.13
N ARG A 147 63.39 19.03 -16.72
CA ARG A 147 64.83 19.32 -16.82
C ARG A 147 65.31 20.15 -15.64
N VAL A 148 66.36 19.68 -14.98
CA VAL A 148 66.99 20.33 -13.83
C VAL A 148 68.42 20.74 -14.18
N LYS A 149 68.78 22.00 -13.89
CA LYS A 149 70.15 22.51 -14.10
C LYS A 149 70.97 22.31 -12.82
N LEU A 150 72.11 21.63 -12.93
CA LEU A 150 73.07 21.47 -11.85
C LEU A 150 74.01 22.68 -11.73
N GLU A 151 74.64 22.87 -10.58
CA GLU A 151 75.69 23.87 -10.36
C GLU A 151 76.86 23.73 -11.36
N THR A 152 77.11 22.51 -11.81
CA THR A 152 78.11 22.20 -12.86
C THR A 152 77.73 22.73 -14.25
N GLY A 153 76.52 23.28 -14.41
CA GLY A 153 75.97 23.74 -15.68
C GLY A 153 75.33 22.62 -16.53
N ARG A 154 75.46 21.35 -16.11
CA ARG A 154 74.78 20.21 -16.77
C ARG A 154 73.27 20.28 -16.56
N ILE A 155 72.52 19.81 -17.55
CA ILE A 155 71.06 19.69 -17.46
C ILE A 155 70.73 18.20 -17.47
N ILE A 156 70.06 17.73 -16.41
CA ILE A 156 69.64 16.35 -16.23
C ILE A 156 68.11 16.28 -16.16
N ARG A 157 67.55 15.07 -16.25
CA ARG A 157 66.12 14.85 -16.01
C ARG A 157 65.83 14.67 -14.53
N MET A 158 64.60 14.98 -14.12
CA MET A 158 64.15 14.78 -12.74
C MET A 158 64.27 13.30 -12.31
N SER A 159 64.07 12.36 -13.24
CA SER A 159 64.32 10.91 -13.04
C SER A 159 65.79 10.54 -12.79
N GLU A 160 66.73 11.41 -13.16
CA GLU A 160 68.17 11.22 -12.99
C GLU A 160 68.71 11.98 -11.76
N LEU A 161 67.86 12.75 -11.07
CA LEU A 161 68.23 13.58 -9.92
C LEU A 161 68.50 12.74 -8.67
N GLN A 162 69.60 13.04 -7.97
CA GLN A 162 70.01 12.31 -6.77
C GLN A 162 70.09 13.22 -5.54
N VAL A 163 69.91 12.62 -4.35
CA VAL A 163 70.21 13.30 -3.08
C VAL A 163 71.69 13.66 -3.04
N GLY A 164 71.99 14.90 -2.70
CA GLY A 164 73.33 15.48 -2.73
C GLY A 164 73.67 16.28 -3.99
N ASP A 165 72.84 16.21 -5.04
CA ASP A 165 73.01 17.10 -6.20
C ASP A 165 72.73 18.56 -5.81
N ARG A 166 73.59 19.49 -6.26
CA ARG A 166 73.34 20.94 -6.15
C ARG A 166 72.64 21.45 -7.40
N VAL A 167 71.37 21.81 -7.25
CA VAL A 167 70.45 22.19 -8.33
C VAL A 167 70.14 23.67 -8.31
N LEU A 168 69.87 24.26 -9.47
CA LEU A 168 69.40 25.64 -9.60
C LEU A 168 68.04 25.75 -8.90
N SER A 169 68.00 26.43 -7.77
CA SER A 169 66.79 26.62 -6.97
C SER A 169 66.10 27.95 -7.26
N ASN A 170 66.85 28.98 -7.63
CA ASN A 170 66.29 30.32 -7.86
C ASN A 170 67.17 31.16 -8.79
N ILE A 171 66.59 32.24 -9.32
CA ILE A 171 67.32 33.32 -9.99
C ILE A 171 66.85 34.64 -9.37
N ARG A 172 67.68 35.24 -8.52
CA ARG A 172 67.39 36.53 -7.87
C ARG A 172 68.30 37.60 -8.44
N ASN A 173 67.72 38.68 -8.97
CA ASN A 173 68.45 39.79 -9.56
C ASN A 173 69.49 39.37 -10.63
N GLY A 174 69.19 38.31 -11.39
CA GLY A 174 70.07 37.76 -12.42
C GLY A 174 71.20 36.86 -11.90
N ILE A 175 71.26 36.61 -10.59
CA ILE A 175 72.23 35.70 -9.96
C ILE A 175 71.55 34.35 -9.75
N GLU A 176 72.19 33.30 -10.26
CA GLU A 176 71.76 31.91 -10.08
C GLU A 176 72.09 31.43 -8.66
N GLU A 177 71.08 30.95 -7.93
CA GLU A 177 71.24 30.37 -6.59
C GLU A 177 71.05 28.84 -6.66
N PHE A 178 71.98 28.09 -6.06
CA PHE A 178 72.00 26.64 -6.06
C PHE A 178 71.81 26.06 -4.66
N SER A 179 71.00 25.00 -4.54
CA SER A 179 70.72 24.27 -3.29
C SER A 179 70.99 22.79 -3.44
N ASP A 180 71.44 22.13 -2.37
CA ASP A 180 71.51 20.68 -2.33
C ASP A 180 70.10 20.06 -2.28
N VAL A 181 69.95 18.91 -2.92
CA VAL A 181 68.78 18.05 -2.79
C VAL A 181 68.94 17.17 -1.56
N TYR A 182 68.14 17.39 -0.53
CA TYR A 182 68.21 16.64 0.73
C TYR A 182 67.23 15.45 0.79
N LEU A 183 66.09 15.56 0.12
CA LEU A 183 65.01 14.55 0.13
C LEU A 183 64.22 14.64 -1.17
N ILE A 184 63.93 13.48 -1.77
CA ILE A 184 62.97 13.35 -2.86
C ILE A 184 61.76 12.61 -2.30
N ALA A 185 60.62 13.30 -2.22
CA ALA A 185 59.37 12.76 -1.72
C ALA A 185 58.27 12.90 -2.77
N HIS A 186 57.46 11.85 -2.92
CA HIS A 186 56.28 11.84 -3.78
C HIS A 186 55.06 11.46 -2.95
N ILE A 187 53.93 12.13 -3.20
CA ILE A 187 52.65 11.85 -2.54
C ILE A 187 51.78 11.10 -3.55
N GLY A 188 51.78 9.77 -3.52
CA GLY A 188 50.83 8.98 -4.31
C GLY A 188 51.27 7.56 -4.67
N LYS A 189 50.29 6.69 -4.82
CA LYS A 189 50.38 5.42 -5.57
C LYS A 189 49.60 5.67 -6.87
N LEU A 190 50.32 5.80 -7.99
CA LEU A 190 49.73 6.11 -9.30
C LEU A 190 49.04 4.89 -9.90
N ASP A 191 47.75 4.71 -9.64
CA ASP A 191 46.86 3.86 -10.45
C ASP A 191 46.13 4.68 -11.55
N TYR A 192 46.51 5.95 -11.77
CA TYR A 192 45.94 6.82 -12.80
C TYR A 192 47.01 7.68 -13.51
N GLU A 193 46.84 7.95 -14.81
CA GLU A 193 47.69 8.87 -15.58
C GLU A 193 47.52 10.32 -15.10
N GLU A 194 48.57 10.93 -14.56
CA GLU A 194 48.57 12.35 -14.17
C GLU A 194 48.63 13.29 -15.38
N LYS A 195 47.82 14.36 -15.36
CA LYS A 195 47.83 15.43 -16.37
C LYS A 195 48.76 16.56 -15.93
N PHE A 196 49.85 16.79 -16.67
CA PHE A 196 50.81 17.86 -16.40
C PHE A 196 50.50 19.14 -17.20
N THR A 197 50.61 20.30 -16.55
CA THR A 197 50.51 21.62 -17.21
C THR A 197 51.85 22.01 -17.82
N LYS A 198 51.88 22.18 -19.15
CA LYS A 198 53.09 22.64 -19.86
C LYS A 198 53.23 24.16 -19.77
N ILE A 199 54.35 24.63 -19.22
CA ILE A 199 54.64 26.07 -19.07
C ILE A 199 55.72 26.46 -20.07
N SER A 200 55.39 27.37 -20.99
CA SER A 200 56.35 27.95 -21.94
C SER A 200 56.69 29.38 -21.54
N PHE A 201 57.96 29.76 -21.60
CA PHE A 201 58.42 31.11 -21.29
C PHE A 201 59.39 31.62 -22.36
N THR A 202 59.50 32.94 -22.50
CA THR A 202 60.38 33.59 -23.48
C THR A 202 61.58 34.18 -22.74
N LYS A 203 62.79 33.79 -23.14
CA LYS A 203 64.03 34.35 -22.60
C LYS A 203 64.22 35.79 -23.09
N PRO A 204 65.01 36.63 -22.38
CA PRO A 204 65.28 38.02 -22.78
C PRO A 204 65.91 38.17 -24.18
N ASN A 205 66.52 37.10 -24.70
CA ASN A 205 67.09 37.03 -26.05
C ASN A 205 66.06 36.60 -27.13
N GLY A 206 64.77 36.56 -26.81
CA GLY A 206 63.68 36.25 -27.75
C GLY A 206 63.43 34.76 -28.00
N TYR A 207 64.26 33.86 -27.47
CA TYR A 207 64.07 32.42 -27.64
C TYR A 207 63.04 31.86 -26.66
N LYS A 208 62.10 31.04 -27.18
CA LYS A 208 61.11 30.33 -26.37
C LYS A 208 61.74 29.10 -25.72
N GLY A 209 61.71 29.05 -24.39
CA GLY A 209 62.05 27.87 -23.59
C GLY A 209 60.79 27.05 -23.27
N LEU A 210 60.98 25.73 -23.18
CA LEU A 210 59.96 24.79 -22.73
C LEU A 210 60.41 24.19 -21.40
N PHE A 211 59.52 24.19 -20.39
CA PHE A 211 59.62 23.33 -19.21
C PHE A 211 58.63 22.18 -19.32
#